data_AF-A0A418LWH9-F1
#
_entry.id   AF-A0A418LWH9-F1
#
_cell.length_a   1.000
_cell.length_b   1.000
_cell.length_c   1.000
_cell.angle_alpha   90.00
_cell.angle_beta   90.00
_cell.angle_gamma   90.00
#
_symmetry.space_group_name_H-M   'P 1'
#
loop_
_entity.id
_entity.type
_entity.pdbx_description
1 polymer ?
#
loop_
_entity_poly.entity_id
_entity_poly.type
_entity_poly.pdbx_seq_one_letter_code
_entity_poly.pdbx_strand_id
1 'polypeptide(L)'
;MNHKLPLLLTLLMPLITTAQSDSQQTYIISGRVVSALTGNPIPYCQITYKRNSNTRGTDGDSLGNFTLSKLTAGSYNLSFKAIGYSDTDTTITLTDHDITNRNWPVRTTCTALSQDSALIDIRANRIKLFLQSGDPPVRYTSDKRFSKKYRVTFYDFGDLIIHNYDCLVAYNQTVFKYLDQTYGRKWRTSFRPDVPGYK
;
A
#
# COMPACT_ATOMS: atom_id res chain seq x y z
N MET A 1 77.45 -58.27 11.23
CA MET A 1 76.40 -57.68 12.09
C MET A 1 75.75 -56.55 11.32
N ASN A 2 74.55 -56.80 10.81
CA ASN A 2 73.83 -55.95 9.85
C ASN A 2 72.80 -55.11 10.61
N HIS A 3 72.94 -53.79 10.62
CA HIS A 3 71.87 -52.90 11.05
C HIS A 3 71.19 -52.30 9.83
N LYS A 4 69.98 -52.80 9.52
CA LYS A 4 69.06 -52.20 8.56
C LYS A 4 68.41 -50.98 9.23
N LEU A 5 68.66 -49.79 8.71
CA LEU A 5 67.99 -48.55 9.10
C LEU A 5 66.62 -48.50 8.38
N PRO A 6 65.48 -48.34 9.07
CA PRO A 6 64.20 -48.22 8.39
C PRO A 6 64.04 -46.79 7.87
N LEU A 7 63.81 -46.67 6.57
CA LEU A 7 63.41 -45.45 5.87
C LEU A 7 61.99 -45.07 6.34
N LEU A 8 61.88 -44.10 7.26
CA LEU A 8 60.60 -43.54 7.68
C LEU A 8 60.14 -42.52 6.62
N LEU A 9 59.36 -42.97 5.65
CA LEU A 9 58.72 -42.11 4.65
C LEU A 9 57.52 -41.41 5.30
N THR A 10 57.72 -40.19 5.81
CA THR A 10 56.63 -39.34 6.31
C THR A 10 55.81 -38.83 5.13
N LEU A 11 54.68 -39.48 4.87
CA LEU A 11 53.66 -39.05 3.92
C LEU A 11 53.05 -37.73 4.40
N LEU A 12 53.50 -36.61 3.84
CA LEU A 12 52.92 -35.28 4.06
C LEU A 12 51.55 -35.23 3.36
N MET A 13 50.48 -35.47 4.10
CA MET A 13 49.11 -35.37 3.59
C MET A 13 48.70 -33.89 3.58
N PRO A 14 48.46 -33.25 2.43
CA PRO A 14 47.96 -31.88 2.42
C PRO A 14 46.54 -31.88 3.00
N LEU A 15 46.36 -31.23 4.16
CA LEU A 15 45.06 -30.81 4.64
C LEU A 15 44.49 -29.82 3.62
N ILE A 16 43.70 -30.30 2.68
CA ILE A 16 42.86 -29.45 1.86
C ILE A 16 41.71 -29.01 2.77
N THR A 17 41.89 -27.91 3.50
CA THR A 17 40.81 -27.21 4.16
C THR A 17 39.96 -26.57 3.07
N THR A 18 38.95 -27.30 2.57
CA THR A 18 37.91 -26.69 1.77
C THR A 18 37.15 -25.72 2.68
N ALA A 19 37.45 -24.42 2.58
CA ALA A 19 36.55 -23.37 3.03
C ALA A 19 35.31 -23.42 2.13
N GLN A 20 34.39 -24.34 2.39
CA GLN A 20 33.11 -24.38 1.69
C GLN A 20 32.33 -23.15 2.15
N SER A 21 32.34 -22.11 1.32
CA SER A 21 31.40 -21.00 1.44
C SER A 21 30.02 -21.58 1.14
N ASP A 22 29.30 -21.95 2.19
CA ASP A 22 27.94 -22.45 2.07
C ASP A 22 27.06 -21.28 1.64
N SER A 23 26.92 -21.12 0.32
CA SER A 23 26.04 -20.13 -0.29
C SER A 23 24.60 -20.55 -0.02
N GLN A 24 24.07 -20.15 1.13
CA GLN A 24 22.67 -20.39 1.46
C GLN A 24 21.79 -19.76 0.36
N GLN A 25 20.96 -20.60 -0.29
CA GLN A 25 20.02 -20.13 -1.31
C GLN A 25 19.20 -18.97 -0.76
N THR A 26 19.17 -17.87 -1.52
CA THR A 26 18.38 -16.68 -1.17
C THR A 26 17.21 -16.46 -2.11
N TYR A 27 16.19 -15.81 -1.59
CA TYR A 27 14.94 -15.46 -2.26
C TYR A 27 14.66 -13.96 -2.12
N ILE A 28 13.67 -13.49 -2.88
CA ILE A 28 13.13 -12.14 -2.80
C ILE A 28 11.64 -12.14 -2.44
N ILE A 29 11.21 -11.05 -1.80
CA ILE A 29 9.80 -10.67 -1.71
C ILE A 29 9.67 -9.31 -2.38
N SER A 30 8.90 -9.23 -3.45
CA SER A 30 8.59 -7.97 -4.14
C SER A 30 7.09 -7.83 -4.38
N GLY A 31 6.65 -6.59 -4.52
CA GLY A 31 5.24 -6.29 -4.76
C GLY A 31 4.96 -4.81 -4.73
N ARG A 32 3.68 -4.47 -4.70
CA ARG A 32 3.19 -3.10 -4.66
C ARG A 32 2.29 -2.88 -3.46
N VAL A 33 2.55 -1.83 -2.69
CA VAL A 33 1.67 -1.40 -1.60
C VAL A 33 0.54 -0.57 -2.19
N VAL A 34 -0.70 -0.93 -1.88
CA VAL A 34 -1.91 -0.29 -2.45
C VAL A 34 -2.92 0.04 -1.38
N SER A 35 -3.76 1.05 -1.63
CA SER A 35 -4.94 1.32 -0.82
C SER A 35 -5.91 0.15 -0.91
N ALA A 36 -6.34 -0.36 0.24
CA ALA A 36 -7.40 -1.35 0.32
C ALA A 36 -8.78 -0.81 -0.14
N LEU A 37 -8.97 0.52 -0.14
CA LEU A 37 -10.23 1.17 -0.53
C LEU A 37 -10.27 1.44 -2.04
N THR A 38 -9.22 2.07 -2.58
CA THR A 38 -9.22 2.56 -3.96
C THR A 38 -8.48 1.64 -4.92
N GLY A 39 -7.54 0.83 -4.41
CA GLY A 39 -6.58 0.07 -5.22
C GLY A 39 -5.43 0.93 -5.75
N ASN A 40 -5.41 2.24 -5.44
CA ASN A 40 -4.35 3.14 -5.87
C ASN A 40 -3.02 2.78 -5.17
N PRO A 41 -1.86 2.99 -5.84
CA PRO A 41 -0.57 2.79 -5.23
C PRO A 41 -0.35 3.75 -4.05
N ILE A 42 0.28 3.25 -2.99
CA ILE A 42 0.71 4.06 -1.84
C ILE A 42 2.20 4.37 -2.00
N PRO A 43 2.58 5.61 -2.35
CA PRO A 43 3.97 5.96 -2.58
C PRO A 43 4.76 6.01 -1.27
N TYR A 44 6.05 5.71 -1.34
CA TYR A 44 6.99 5.89 -0.23
C TYR A 44 6.55 5.24 1.09
N CYS A 45 5.85 4.11 1.01
CA CYS A 45 5.49 3.31 2.18
C CYS A 45 6.76 2.71 2.79
N GLN A 46 6.90 2.78 4.11
CA GLN A 46 7.95 2.06 4.83
C GLN A 46 7.53 0.60 5.01
N ILE A 47 8.38 -0.32 4.60
CA ILE A 47 8.21 -1.76 4.77
C ILE A 47 9.29 -2.26 5.72
N THR A 48 8.90 -2.73 6.89
CA THR A 48 9.81 -3.44 7.80
C THR A 48 9.50 -4.93 7.77
N TYR A 49 10.54 -5.74 7.92
CA TYR A 49 10.41 -7.18 7.99
C TYR A 49 11.32 -7.74 9.06
N LYS A 50 10.77 -8.64 9.86
CA LYS A 50 11.42 -9.22 11.02
C LYS A 50 11.46 -10.74 10.92
N ARG A 51 12.62 -11.30 11.25
CA ARG A 51 12.80 -12.73 11.51
C ARG A 51 13.63 -12.91 12.77
N ASN A 52 13.11 -13.69 13.73
CA ASN A 52 13.70 -13.80 15.07
C ASN A 52 13.88 -12.40 15.69
N SER A 53 15.08 -12.06 16.16
CA SER A 53 15.41 -10.73 16.72
C SER A 53 15.92 -9.73 15.68
N ASN A 54 16.05 -10.13 14.41
CA ASN A 54 16.58 -9.27 13.35
C ASN A 54 15.46 -8.52 12.64
N THR A 55 15.48 -7.20 12.72
CA THR A 55 14.58 -6.30 11.99
C THR A 55 15.36 -5.60 10.88
N ARG A 56 14.79 -5.58 9.68
CA ARG A 56 15.32 -4.84 8.52
C ARG A 56 14.17 -4.07 7.87
N GLY A 57 14.50 -3.14 6.98
CA GLY A 57 13.48 -2.38 6.26
C GLY A 57 13.94 -1.92 4.88
N THR A 58 12.97 -1.51 4.09
CA THR A 58 13.11 -0.79 2.82
C THR A 58 11.95 0.20 2.70
N ASP A 59 12.09 1.15 1.79
CA ASP A 59 10.97 2.00 1.38
C ASP A 59 10.45 1.56 0.01
N GLY A 60 9.17 1.80 -0.23
CA GLY A 60 8.57 1.70 -1.55
C GLY A 60 8.89 2.92 -2.42
N ASP A 61 8.83 2.75 -3.73
CA ASP A 61 9.00 3.85 -4.69
C ASP A 61 7.75 4.75 -4.81
N SER A 62 7.77 5.71 -5.73
CA SER A 62 6.65 6.61 -6.02
C SER A 62 5.40 5.92 -6.59
N LEU A 63 5.53 4.66 -7.02
CA LEU A 63 4.46 3.81 -7.52
C LEU A 63 4.09 2.72 -6.50
N GLY A 64 4.64 2.80 -5.27
CA GLY A 64 4.41 1.86 -4.18
C GLY A 64 5.10 0.51 -4.36
N ASN A 65 5.97 0.34 -5.36
CA ASN A 65 6.70 -0.92 -5.53
C ASN A 65 7.83 -1.03 -4.52
N PHE A 66 8.11 -2.24 -4.04
CA PHE A 66 9.23 -2.53 -3.15
C PHE A 66 9.87 -3.88 -3.48
N THR A 67 11.11 -4.08 -2.99
CA THR A 67 11.80 -5.36 -3.08
C THR A 67 12.62 -5.61 -1.81
N LEU A 68 12.37 -6.75 -1.18
CA LEU A 68 13.16 -7.31 -0.09
C LEU A 68 14.06 -8.39 -0.70
N SER A 69 15.37 -8.26 -0.56
CA SER A 69 16.34 -9.17 -1.14
C SER A 69 17.20 -9.87 -0.09
N LYS A 70 17.90 -10.94 -0.53
CA LYS A 70 18.79 -11.74 0.32
C LYS A 70 18.06 -12.35 1.51
N LEU A 71 16.84 -12.84 1.27
CA LEU A 71 16.03 -13.54 2.27
C LEU A 71 16.31 -15.04 2.17
N THR A 72 16.21 -15.76 3.28
CA THR A 72 16.37 -17.22 3.27
C THR A 72 15.04 -17.87 3.66
N ALA A 73 14.85 -19.14 3.34
CA ALA A 73 13.62 -19.86 3.67
C ALA A 73 13.26 -19.70 5.16
N GLY A 74 12.00 -19.40 5.44
CA GLY A 74 11.49 -19.15 6.78
C GLY A 74 10.31 -18.18 6.84
N SER A 75 9.82 -17.98 8.06
CA SER A 75 8.71 -17.06 8.35
C SER A 75 9.21 -15.65 8.67
N TYR A 76 8.58 -14.66 8.07
CA TYR A 76 8.85 -13.24 8.23
C TYR A 76 7.57 -12.51 8.64
N ASN A 77 7.68 -11.64 9.65
CA ASN A 77 6.63 -10.69 9.97
C ASN A 77 6.92 -9.38 9.23
N LEU A 78 6.04 -9.00 8.30
CA LEU A 78 6.12 -7.78 7.51
C LEU A 78 5.17 -6.74 8.13
N SER A 79 5.62 -5.49 8.18
CA SER A 79 4.82 -4.35 8.61
C SER A 79 4.91 -3.24 7.56
N PHE A 80 3.76 -2.71 7.17
CA PHE A 80 3.62 -1.63 6.19
C PHE A 80 3.14 -0.37 6.89
N LYS A 81 3.86 0.74 6.73
CA LYS A 81 3.54 2.03 7.34
C LYS A 81 3.56 3.14 6.31
N ALA A 82 2.53 3.98 6.31
CA ALA A 82 2.44 5.13 5.42
C ALA A 82 1.59 6.23 6.06
N ILE A 83 1.90 7.49 5.75
CA ILE A 83 1.16 8.64 6.27
C ILE A 83 -0.30 8.57 5.81
N GLY A 84 -1.24 8.70 6.76
CA GLY A 84 -2.67 8.64 6.49
C GLY A 84 -3.22 7.22 6.31
N TYR A 85 -2.45 6.19 6.64
CA TYR A 85 -2.86 4.79 6.63
C TYR A 85 -2.61 4.13 7.98
N SER A 86 -3.36 3.06 8.29
CA SER A 86 -3.11 2.21 9.45
C SER A 86 -1.90 1.32 9.20
N ASP A 87 -1.06 1.17 10.22
CA ASP A 87 -0.04 0.12 10.25
C ASP A 87 -0.71 -1.24 9.97
N THR A 88 -0.16 -1.98 9.00
CA THR A 88 -0.67 -3.29 8.62
C THR A 88 0.44 -4.32 8.78
N ASP A 89 0.23 -5.28 9.67
CA ASP A 89 1.15 -6.38 9.91
C ASP A 89 0.65 -7.67 9.26
N THR A 90 1.56 -8.45 8.70
CA THR A 90 1.25 -9.75 8.11
C THR A 90 2.43 -10.71 8.24
N THR A 91 2.14 -12.01 8.26
CA THR A 91 3.16 -13.05 8.33
C THR A 91 3.23 -13.78 7.00
N ILE A 92 4.45 -13.90 6.46
CA ILE A 92 4.72 -14.55 5.19
C ILE A 92 5.77 -15.63 5.39
N THR A 93 5.51 -16.81 4.83
CA THR A 93 6.46 -17.91 4.81
C THR A 93 7.10 -18.00 3.44
N LEU A 94 8.42 -17.84 3.38
CA LEU A 94 9.23 -18.16 2.22
C LEU A 94 9.66 -19.62 2.30
N THR A 95 9.41 -20.39 1.26
CA THR A 95 9.85 -21.79 1.16
C THR A 95 11.06 -21.89 0.24
N ASP A 96 10.82 -21.99 -1.05
CA ASP A 96 11.76 -22.40 -2.09
C ASP A 96 11.62 -21.57 -3.36
N HIS A 97 10.84 -20.49 -3.31
CA HIS A 97 10.58 -19.61 -4.44
C HIS A 97 10.37 -18.16 -3.98
N ASP A 98 10.59 -17.24 -4.91
CA ASP A 98 10.34 -15.83 -4.73
C ASP A 98 8.84 -15.52 -4.65
N ILE A 99 8.49 -14.52 -3.85
CA ILE A 99 7.13 -13.95 -3.84
C ILE A 99 7.19 -12.65 -4.62
N THR A 100 6.55 -12.60 -5.79
CA THR A 100 6.59 -11.43 -6.69
C THR A 100 5.20 -11.04 -7.14
N ASN A 101 5.07 -9.84 -7.74
CA ASN A 101 3.84 -9.35 -8.39
C ASN A 101 2.59 -9.33 -7.50
N ARG A 102 2.76 -9.24 -6.18
CA ARG A 102 1.66 -9.20 -5.22
C ARG A 102 1.30 -7.77 -4.83
N ASN A 103 0.00 -7.47 -4.79
CA ASN A 103 -0.50 -6.27 -4.14
C ASN A 103 -0.65 -6.49 -2.63
N TRP A 104 -0.20 -5.51 -1.86
CA TRP A 104 -0.25 -5.50 -0.40
C TRP A 104 -1.22 -4.40 0.03
N PRO A 105 -2.49 -4.75 0.27
CA PRO A 105 -3.51 -3.76 0.60
C PRO A 105 -3.35 -3.24 2.04
N VAL A 106 -3.28 -1.92 2.19
CA VAL A 106 -3.22 -1.22 3.48
C VAL A 106 -4.47 -0.37 3.65
N ARG A 107 -5.05 -0.36 4.85
CA ARG A 107 -6.28 0.40 5.14
C ARG A 107 -5.98 1.84 5.48
N THR A 108 -6.78 2.76 4.95
CA THR A 108 -6.70 4.20 5.27
C THR A 108 -7.26 4.49 6.67
N THR A 109 -6.78 5.55 7.32
CA THR A 109 -7.34 6.10 8.56
C THR A 109 -8.03 7.43 8.28
N CYS A 110 -9.36 7.42 8.26
CA CYS A 110 -10.15 8.61 7.95
C CYS A 110 -10.88 9.13 9.18
N THR A 111 -10.51 10.34 9.62
CA THR A 111 -11.11 11.00 10.78
C THR A 111 -12.13 12.05 10.35
N ALA A 112 -11.70 13.12 9.70
CA ALA A 112 -12.55 14.25 9.33
C ALA A 112 -13.49 13.95 8.15
N LEU A 113 -12.98 13.27 7.11
CA LEU A 113 -13.75 12.88 5.93
C LEU A 113 -13.90 11.36 5.91
N SER A 114 -14.98 10.86 6.49
CA SER A 114 -15.28 9.45 6.66
C SER A 114 -16.72 9.13 6.30
N GLN A 115 -17.06 7.84 6.20
CA GLN A 115 -18.44 7.38 6.08
C GLN A 115 -19.34 7.99 7.17
N ASP A 116 -18.88 8.00 8.43
CA ASP A 116 -19.68 8.51 9.55
C ASP A 116 -19.93 10.02 9.43
N SER A 117 -18.91 10.79 9.06
CA SER A 117 -19.08 12.23 8.82
C SER A 117 -20.04 12.53 7.66
N ALA A 118 -20.03 11.71 6.60
CA ALA A 118 -20.99 11.82 5.50
C ALA A 118 -22.41 11.53 5.96
N LEU A 119 -22.62 10.48 6.77
CA LEU A 119 -23.93 10.16 7.36
C LEU A 119 -24.44 11.26 8.30
N ILE A 120 -23.55 11.96 9.02
CA ILE A 120 -23.90 13.13 9.82
C ILE A 120 -24.35 14.29 8.92
N ASP A 121 -23.56 14.63 7.89
CA ASP A 121 -23.89 15.73 6.96
C ASP A 121 -25.19 15.44 6.18
N ILE A 122 -25.43 14.19 5.78
CA ILE A 122 -26.68 13.75 5.14
C ILE A 122 -27.89 13.98 6.07
N ARG A 123 -27.80 13.55 7.33
CA ARG A 123 -28.89 13.76 8.32
C ARG A 123 -29.15 15.23 8.59
N ALA A 124 -28.12 16.06 8.54
CA ALA A 124 -28.23 17.50 8.68
C ALA A 124 -28.68 18.22 7.39
N ASN A 125 -28.91 17.51 6.29
CA ASN A 125 -29.17 18.07 4.95
C ASN A 125 -28.09 19.11 4.54
N ARG A 126 -26.82 18.83 4.89
CA ARG A 126 -25.61 19.60 4.55
C ARG A 126 -24.67 18.76 3.68
N ILE A 127 -25.24 18.10 2.68
CA ILE A 127 -24.54 17.11 1.84
C ILE A 127 -23.47 17.80 1.01
N LYS A 128 -22.23 17.35 1.15
CA LYS A 128 -21.09 17.83 0.36
C LYS A 128 -20.65 16.76 -0.63
N LEU A 129 -19.93 17.19 -1.64
CA LEU A 129 -19.12 16.33 -2.51
C LEU A 129 -17.75 16.96 -2.59
N PHE A 130 -16.74 16.24 -2.11
CA PHE A 130 -15.39 16.76 -1.99
C PHE A 130 -14.60 16.48 -3.27
N LEU A 131 -13.82 17.46 -3.71
CA LEU A 131 -12.90 17.35 -4.83
C LEU A 131 -11.51 17.79 -4.41
N GLN A 132 -10.53 17.28 -5.16
CA GLN A 132 -9.15 17.74 -5.12
C GLN A 132 -8.73 18.00 -6.56
N SER A 133 -8.97 19.23 -7.02
CA SER A 133 -8.55 19.67 -8.35
C SER A 133 -7.14 20.26 -8.33
N GLY A 134 -6.70 20.91 -9.41
CA GLY A 134 -5.44 21.68 -9.42
C GLY A 134 -5.70 23.17 -9.20
N ASP A 135 -4.66 23.98 -9.45
CA ASP A 135 -4.78 25.43 -9.58
C ASP A 135 -4.66 25.84 -11.06
N PRO A 136 -5.68 26.47 -11.68
CA PRO A 136 -6.99 26.80 -11.12
C PRO A 136 -7.93 25.58 -11.06
N PRO A 137 -8.91 25.59 -10.15
CA PRO A 137 -9.89 24.51 -10.05
C PRO A 137 -10.72 24.35 -11.33
N VAL A 138 -11.01 23.10 -11.70
CA VAL A 138 -11.90 22.82 -12.84
C VAL A 138 -13.34 23.21 -12.48
N ARG A 139 -13.91 24.13 -13.28
CA ARG A 139 -15.29 24.62 -13.11
C ARG A 139 -16.21 24.02 -14.16
N TYR A 140 -17.27 23.35 -13.70
CA TYR A 140 -18.34 22.88 -14.59
C TYR A 140 -19.54 23.82 -14.45
N THR A 141 -20.00 24.40 -15.56
CA THR A 141 -21.17 25.30 -15.58
C THR A 141 -22.46 24.59 -15.13
N SER A 142 -22.51 23.26 -15.27
CA SER A 142 -23.59 22.40 -14.79
C SER A 142 -23.67 22.29 -13.27
N ASP A 143 -22.61 22.60 -12.52
CA ASP A 143 -22.54 22.37 -11.07
C ASP A 143 -23.63 23.12 -10.33
N LYS A 144 -23.86 24.40 -10.66
CA LYS A 144 -24.91 25.19 -10.02
C LYS A 144 -26.29 24.56 -10.19
N ARG A 145 -26.58 24.01 -11.38
CA ARG A 145 -27.83 23.34 -11.69
C ARG A 145 -27.93 22.00 -10.95
N PHE A 146 -26.84 21.22 -10.94
CA PHE A 146 -26.75 19.94 -10.25
C PHE A 146 -26.94 20.10 -8.74
N SER A 147 -26.18 20.99 -8.12
CA SER A 147 -26.24 21.33 -6.70
C SER A 147 -27.64 21.74 -6.26
N LYS A 148 -28.32 22.60 -7.04
CA LYS A 148 -29.70 22.99 -6.75
C LYS A 148 -30.68 21.82 -6.87
N LYS A 149 -30.54 20.99 -7.91
CA LYS A 149 -31.46 19.88 -8.20
C LYS A 149 -31.35 18.76 -7.16
N TYR A 150 -30.14 18.43 -6.71
CA TYR A 150 -29.86 17.31 -5.82
C TYR A 150 -29.51 17.73 -4.39
N ARG A 151 -29.61 19.02 -4.07
CA ARG A 151 -29.39 19.61 -2.74
C ARG A 151 -28.01 19.25 -2.16
N VAL A 152 -26.99 19.27 -3.00
CA VAL A 152 -25.59 19.03 -2.63
C VAL A 152 -24.74 20.27 -2.88
N THR A 153 -23.58 20.34 -2.25
CA THR A 153 -22.57 21.38 -2.50
C THR A 153 -21.25 20.73 -2.87
N PHE A 154 -20.62 21.17 -3.97
CA PHE A 154 -19.25 20.79 -4.28
C PHE A 154 -18.28 21.62 -3.44
N TYR A 155 -17.34 20.95 -2.78
CA TYR A 155 -16.26 21.58 -2.03
C TYR A 155 -14.94 21.11 -2.63
N ASP A 156 -14.19 22.05 -3.19
CA ASP A 156 -12.97 21.76 -3.93
C ASP A 156 -11.77 22.27 -3.14
N PHE A 157 -10.88 21.37 -2.75
CA PHE A 157 -9.65 21.69 -2.02
C PHE A 157 -8.57 22.31 -2.93
N GLY A 158 -8.76 22.32 -4.25
CA GLY A 158 -7.69 22.69 -5.19
C GLY A 158 -6.47 21.79 -5.00
N ASP A 159 -5.29 22.36 -5.17
CA ASP A 159 -3.99 21.70 -5.05
C ASP A 159 -3.57 21.39 -3.59
N LEU A 160 -4.41 21.74 -2.60
CA LEU A 160 -4.12 21.50 -1.20
C LEU A 160 -4.34 20.02 -0.83
N ILE A 161 -3.28 19.36 -0.37
CA ILE A 161 -3.34 17.99 0.18
C ILE A 161 -3.68 18.07 1.68
N ILE A 162 -4.94 18.38 2.00
CA ILE A 162 -5.43 18.50 3.39
C ILE A 162 -5.86 17.16 3.97
N HIS A 163 -6.42 16.30 3.12
CA HIS A 163 -6.91 14.98 3.52
C HIS A 163 -6.33 13.91 2.59
N ASN A 164 -6.14 12.70 3.14
CA ASN A 164 -5.81 11.54 2.31
C ASN A 164 -6.90 11.37 1.24
N TYR A 165 -6.51 11.16 -0.01
CA TYR A 165 -7.41 10.97 -1.15
C TYR A 165 -8.47 9.88 -0.88
N ASP A 166 -8.07 8.78 -0.23
CA ASP A 166 -8.99 7.71 0.15
C ASP A 166 -10.13 8.19 1.06
N CYS A 167 -9.90 9.21 1.88
CA CYS A 167 -10.90 9.79 2.75
C CYS A 167 -11.95 10.61 1.99
N LEU A 168 -11.53 11.30 0.93
CA LEU A 168 -12.49 11.93 0.00
C LEU A 168 -13.35 10.85 -0.66
N VAL A 169 -12.73 9.75 -1.12
CA VAL A 169 -13.44 8.61 -1.72
C VAL A 169 -14.45 8.00 -0.75
N ALA A 170 -14.04 7.71 0.49
CA ALA A 170 -14.91 7.10 1.51
C ALA A 170 -16.14 7.98 1.80
N TYR A 171 -15.94 9.28 1.98
CA TYR A 171 -17.03 10.24 2.18
C TYR A 171 -17.94 10.28 0.95
N ASN A 172 -17.38 10.52 -0.24
CA ASN A 172 -18.15 10.71 -1.47
C ASN A 172 -18.95 9.46 -1.85
N GLN A 173 -18.38 8.26 -1.71
CA GLN A 173 -19.09 7.01 -1.99
C GLN A 173 -20.30 6.81 -1.07
N THR A 174 -20.21 7.26 0.18
CA THR A 174 -21.34 7.28 1.11
C THR A 174 -22.45 8.21 0.61
N VAL A 175 -22.07 9.40 0.11
CA VAL A 175 -23.01 10.34 -0.52
C VAL A 175 -23.60 9.78 -1.81
N PHE A 176 -22.83 9.12 -2.66
CA PHE A 176 -23.33 8.50 -3.88
C PHE A 176 -24.38 7.43 -3.59
N LYS A 177 -24.13 6.59 -2.58
CA LYS A 177 -25.10 5.60 -2.12
C LYS A 177 -26.40 6.25 -1.66
N TYR A 178 -26.31 7.36 -0.92
CA TYR A 178 -27.49 8.14 -0.53
C TYR A 178 -28.24 8.73 -1.73
N LEU A 179 -27.52 9.32 -2.70
CA LEU A 179 -28.12 9.91 -3.91
C LEU A 179 -28.80 8.83 -4.76
N ASP A 180 -28.25 7.63 -4.82
CA ASP A 180 -28.87 6.48 -5.50
C ASP A 180 -30.18 6.06 -4.86
N GLN A 181 -30.18 5.94 -3.54
CA GLN A 181 -31.35 5.56 -2.77
C GLN A 181 -32.45 6.63 -2.88
N THR A 182 -32.08 7.90 -2.94
CA THR A 182 -33.01 9.03 -2.93
C THR A 182 -33.54 9.41 -4.31
N TYR A 183 -32.68 9.40 -5.32
CA TYR A 183 -32.97 9.95 -6.66
C TYR A 183 -32.85 8.91 -7.79
N GLY A 184 -32.55 7.65 -7.45
CA GLY A 184 -32.18 6.63 -8.42
C GLY A 184 -30.87 6.95 -9.14
N ARG A 185 -30.59 6.28 -10.26
CA ARG A 185 -29.31 6.46 -10.98
C ARG A 185 -29.29 7.65 -11.96
N LYS A 186 -30.39 8.42 -12.08
CA LYS A 186 -30.51 9.52 -13.06
C LYS A 186 -29.53 10.68 -12.83
N TRP A 187 -29.11 10.94 -11.58
CA TRP A 187 -28.17 12.03 -11.28
C TRP A 187 -26.80 11.80 -11.94
N ARG A 188 -26.39 10.55 -12.09
CA ARG A 188 -25.09 10.15 -12.65
C ARG A 188 -24.83 10.71 -14.05
N THR A 189 -25.85 10.79 -14.92
CA THR A 189 -25.65 11.26 -16.30
C THR A 189 -25.32 12.75 -16.40
N SER A 190 -25.64 13.51 -15.36
CA SER A 190 -25.34 14.95 -15.25
C SER A 190 -24.23 15.24 -14.24
N PHE A 191 -23.59 14.20 -13.71
CA PHE A 191 -22.59 14.32 -12.68
C PHE A 191 -21.20 14.52 -13.27
N ARG A 192 -20.38 15.37 -12.65
CA ARG A 192 -19.01 15.59 -13.10
C ARG A 192 -18.14 14.37 -12.77
N PRO A 193 -17.33 13.88 -13.71
CA PRO A 193 -16.65 12.58 -13.59
C PRO A 193 -15.42 12.62 -12.67
N ASP A 194 -14.91 13.80 -12.33
CA ASP A 194 -13.68 14.03 -11.58
C ASP A 194 -13.87 14.03 -10.06
N VAL A 195 -15.07 13.74 -9.56
CA VAL A 195 -15.29 13.61 -8.11
C VAL A 195 -14.70 12.28 -7.62
N PRO A 196 -13.77 12.30 -6.64
CA PRO A 196 -13.14 11.11 -6.10
C PRO A 196 -14.14 10.00 -5.74
N GLY A 197 -13.85 8.79 -6.23
CA GLY A 197 -14.63 7.59 -5.94
C GLY A 197 -15.82 7.35 -6.87
N TYR A 198 -16.08 8.26 -7.81
CA TYR A 198 -17.12 8.10 -8.81
C TYR A 198 -16.70 7.06 -9.86
N LYS A 199 -17.54 6.04 -10.06
CA LYS A 199 -17.38 4.94 -11.02
C LYS A 199 -18.74 4.59 -11.63
#